data_AF-A0AAN4YLB1-F1
#
_entry.id   AF-A0AAN4YLB1-F1
#
_cell.length_a   1.000
_cell.length_b   1.000
_cell.length_c   1.000
_cell.angle_alpha   90.00
_cell.angle_beta   90.00
_cell.angle_gamma   90.00
#
_symmetry.space_group_name_H-M   'P 1'
#
loop_
_entity.id
_entity.type
_entity.pdbx_description
1 polymer ?
#
loop_
_entity_poly.entity_id
_entity_poly.type
_entity_poly.pdbx_seq_one_letter_code
_entity_poly.pdbx_strand_id
1 'polypeptide(L)'
;MLVVTIPSERSLWTTSLTASAGWPVGLMNRPYFRPLLILPDNCSSLQGFLVFHSFGGGTGSGFGALLLERLSTEYGKKAKLEFAVYPAPRVSTAVVEPYNAVLSTHSTIENADCTFLVDNEAVYDICRRNLDIPRPSYEHLNRLIAQVVSSITSSLRFDGALNVDLTEFQTNLVPFPRIHYPLISFAPVVSSNRSSHESFKVQDLTFQCFEPNNQMVVCDPRNGKYMAVALLYRGDVVPRDCTQAVAAIKAKASFNLVEWCPTGFKLGINYQKPVRVPNSELAPVDRSVSMLSNTTAISEAWSRLDHKFDLMYSKRAFVHWYVGEGMEEGEFSEAREDLAALEKDYEEVANDGEPLEEEEPEY
;
A
#
# COMPACT_ATOMS: atom_id res chain seq x y z
N MET A 1 22.24 8.44 -4.20
CA MET A 1 22.00 9.28 -3.02
C MET A 1 20.63 9.90 -3.21
N LEU A 2 19.60 9.37 -2.54
CA LEU A 2 18.27 9.96 -2.57
C LEU A 2 18.37 11.31 -1.86
N VAL A 3 18.36 12.40 -2.61
CA VAL A 3 18.28 13.74 -2.03
C VAL A 3 16.88 13.85 -1.47
N VAL A 4 16.73 13.59 -0.16
CA VAL A 4 15.58 14.09 0.58
C VAL A 4 15.77 15.59 0.62
N THR A 5 15.24 16.28 -0.40
CA THR A 5 15.26 17.73 -0.45
C THR A 5 14.57 18.21 0.81
N ILE A 6 15.32 18.88 1.69
CA ILE A 6 14.73 19.58 2.84
C ILE A 6 13.66 20.49 2.24
N PRO A 7 12.38 20.37 2.66
CA PRO A 7 11.31 21.17 2.06
C PRO A 7 11.66 22.63 2.29
N SER A 8 12.00 23.33 1.20
CA SER A 8 12.05 24.79 1.22
C SER A 8 10.61 25.31 1.34
N GLU A 9 10.39 26.57 1.75
CA GLU A 9 9.04 27.17 1.72
C GLU A 9 8.41 27.08 0.31
N ARG A 10 9.23 27.03 -0.74
CA ARG A 10 8.79 26.81 -2.13
C ARG A 10 8.34 25.38 -2.43
N SER A 11 8.47 24.46 -1.49
CA SER A 11 8.01 23.06 -1.62
C SER A 11 6.66 22.84 -0.91
N LEU A 12 6.18 23.83 -0.14
CA LEU A 12 4.91 23.81 0.56
C LEU A 12 3.86 24.58 -0.24
N TRP A 13 2.80 23.89 -0.65
CA TRP A 13 1.74 24.45 -1.48
C TRP A 13 0.43 24.37 -0.72
N THR A 14 -0.26 25.50 -0.59
CA THR A 14 -1.58 25.56 0.02
C THR A 14 -2.50 26.36 -0.88
N THR A 15 -3.73 25.88 -1.04
CA THR A 15 -4.81 26.62 -1.69
C THR A 15 -5.73 27.21 -0.62
N SER A 16 -6.43 28.29 -0.96
CA SER A 16 -7.41 28.92 -0.07
C SER A 16 -8.70 28.10 0.10
N LEU A 17 -8.91 27.10 -0.77
CA LEU A 17 -10.06 26.22 -0.79
C LEU A 17 -9.59 24.77 -0.79
N THR A 18 -10.18 23.96 0.08
CA THR A 18 -9.99 22.51 0.11
C THR A 18 -11.09 21.84 -0.72
N ALA A 19 -10.81 20.66 -1.28
CA ALA A 19 -11.86 19.83 -1.84
C ALA A 19 -12.70 19.32 -0.67
N SER A 20 -13.93 19.82 -0.51
CA SER A 20 -14.82 19.44 0.58
C SER A 20 -15.37 18.04 0.34
N ALA A 21 -14.56 17.02 0.62
CA ALA A 21 -14.86 15.60 0.49
C ALA A 21 -15.35 15.10 -0.90
N GLY A 22 -15.59 15.95 -1.90
CA GLY A 22 -15.96 15.57 -3.27
C GLY A 22 -14.77 15.51 -4.23
N TRP A 23 -15.00 14.97 -5.43
CA TRP A 23 -13.99 14.91 -6.50
C TRP A 23 -13.71 16.31 -7.05
N PRO A 24 -12.45 16.78 -7.08
CA PRO A 24 -12.15 18.17 -7.32
C PRO A 24 -11.90 18.44 -8.80
N VAL A 25 -12.94 18.30 -9.64
CA VAL A 25 -12.85 18.68 -11.06
C VAL A 25 -12.43 20.15 -11.21
N GLY A 26 -12.89 21.04 -10.32
CA GLY A 26 -12.51 22.46 -10.29
C GLY A 26 -11.04 22.76 -9.91
N LEU A 27 -10.32 21.85 -9.24
CA LEU A 27 -8.88 22.02 -8.96
C LEU A 27 -8.00 21.55 -10.12
N MET A 28 -8.54 20.77 -11.07
CA MET A 28 -7.79 20.18 -12.18
C MET A 28 -7.26 21.22 -13.19
N ASN A 29 -7.88 22.41 -13.26
CA ASN A 29 -7.59 23.42 -14.27
C ASN A 29 -6.60 24.53 -13.85
N ARG A 30 -5.89 24.39 -12.72
CA ARG A 30 -5.00 25.44 -12.21
C ARG A 30 -3.51 25.05 -12.36
N PRO A 31 -2.60 26.03 -12.55
CA PRO A 31 -1.19 25.78 -12.90
C PRO A 31 -0.36 25.38 -11.67
N TYR A 32 -0.78 24.35 -10.94
CA TYR A 32 -0.07 23.81 -9.78
C TYR A 32 1.12 22.91 -10.15
N PHE A 33 1.28 22.59 -11.44
CA PHE A 33 2.28 21.63 -11.96
C PHE A 33 3.67 22.22 -12.25
N ARG A 34 3.77 23.53 -12.54
CA ARG A 34 5.06 24.17 -12.87
C ARG A 34 6.18 23.97 -11.84
N PRO A 35 5.92 23.95 -10.53
CA PRO A 35 6.96 23.74 -9.54
C PRO A 35 7.39 22.28 -9.36
N LEU A 36 6.49 21.33 -9.65
CA LEU A 36 6.80 19.88 -9.63
C LEU A 36 7.89 19.53 -10.66
N LEU A 37 7.97 20.26 -11.76
CA LEU A 37 9.00 20.13 -12.80
C LEU A 37 10.39 20.62 -12.34
N ILE A 38 10.48 21.52 -11.36
CA ILE A 38 11.76 22.13 -10.95
C ILE A 38 12.64 21.16 -10.15
N LEU A 39 12.05 20.25 -9.39
CA LEU A 39 12.79 19.29 -8.55
C LEU A 39 13.47 18.18 -9.37
N PRO A 40 12.81 17.56 -10.36
CA PRO A 40 13.43 16.65 -11.32
C PRO A 40 14.63 17.26 -12.05
N ASP A 41 14.55 18.54 -12.46
CA ASP A 41 15.62 19.23 -13.17
C ASP A 41 16.91 19.38 -12.34
N ASN A 42 16.79 19.35 -11.01
CA ASN A 42 17.94 19.40 -10.11
C ASN A 42 18.57 18.01 -9.85
N CYS A 43 17.99 16.93 -10.39
CA CYS A 43 18.48 15.57 -10.20
C CYS A 43 19.33 15.13 -11.40
N SER A 44 20.55 14.64 -11.15
CA SER A 44 21.38 14.05 -12.21
C SER A 44 20.83 12.74 -12.77
N SER A 45 20.12 11.97 -11.94
CA SER A 45 19.40 10.76 -12.34
C SER A 45 18.21 10.52 -11.41
N LEU A 46 17.03 10.95 -11.86
CA LEU A 46 15.77 10.68 -11.18
C LEU A 46 15.39 9.20 -11.33
N GLN A 47 15.14 8.51 -10.23
CA GLN A 47 14.65 7.12 -10.25
C GLN A 47 13.12 7.04 -10.41
N GLY A 48 12.39 7.85 -9.65
CA GLY A 48 10.94 7.78 -9.60
C GLY A 48 10.32 8.74 -8.59
N PHE A 49 9.02 8.58 -8.37
CA PHE A 49 8.20 9.38 -7.46
C PHE A 49 7.59 8.47 -6.40
N LEU A 50 7.56 8.96 -5.15
CA LEU A 50 6.79 8.37 -4.06
C LEU A 50 5.62 9.31 -3.75
N VAL A 51 4.40 8.87 -4.01
CA VAL A 51 3.19 9.67 -3.82
C VAL A 51 2.46 9.19 -2.56
N PHE A 52 2.19 10.09 -1.62
CA PHE A 52 1.49 9.80 -0.37
C PHE A 52 0.16 10.52 -0.40
N HIS A 53 -0.95 9.78 -0.32
CA HIS A 53 -2.29 10.36 -0.41
C HIS A 53 -3.33 9.44 0.24
N SER A 54 -4.58 9.90 0.34
CA SER A 54 -5.70 9.14 0.86
C SER A 54 -6.73 8.91 -0.23
N PHE A 55 -7.25 7.69 -0.35
CA PHE A 55 -8.34 7.39 -1.28
C PHE A 55 -9.68 7.99 -0.84
N GLY A 56 -9.88 8.18 0.47
CA GLY A 56 -11.15 8.68 1.00
C GLY A 56 -11.37 10.20 0.89
N GLY A 57 -10.31 11.00 0.86
CA GLY A 57 -10.41 12.47 0.88
C GLY A 57 -10.39 13.09 -0.52
N GLY A 58 -11.21 14.12 -0.77
CA GLY A 58 -11.35 14.72 -2.11
C GLY A 58 -10.06 15.23 -2.75
N THR A 59 -9.16 15.84 -1.98
CA THR A 59 -7.84 16.26 -2.50
C THR A 59 -6.92 15.06 -2.69
N GLY A 60 -6.88 14.13 -1.73
CA GLY A 60 -6.03 12.95 -1.81
C GLY A 60 -6.38 12.07 -3.00
N SER A 61 -7.67 11.86 -3.25
CA SER A 61 -8.17 11.07 -4.37
C SER A 61 -7.99 11.81 -5.69
N GLY A 62 -8.77 12.87 -5.92
CA GLY A 62 -8.86 13.44 -7.27
C GLY A 62 -7.67 14.32 -7.68
N PHE A 63 -7.05 15.08 -6.77
CA PHE A 63 -5.79 15.76 -7.13
C PHE A 63 -4.63 14.76 -7.21
N GLY A 64 -4.63 13.70 -6.38
CA GLY A 64 -3.66 12.61 -6.48
C GLY A 64 -3.72 11.89 -7.83
N ALA A 65 -4.93 11.55 -8.30
CA ALA A 65 -5.17 10.96 -9.60
C ALA A 65 -4.66 11.84 -10.76
N LEU A 66 -5.06 13.12 -10.76
CA LEU A 66 -4.58 14.08 -11.76
C LEU A 66 -3.04 14.24 -11.74
N LEU A 67 -2.46 14.26 -10.54
CA LEU A 67 -1.01 14.38 -10.38
C LEU A 67 -0.31 13.19 -11.03
N LEU A 68 -0.80 11.98 -10.80
CA LEU A 68 -0.25 10.77 -11.40
C LEU A 68 -0.41 10.74 -12.91
N GLU A 69 -1.57 11.10 -13.45
CA GLU A 69 -1.79 11.21 -14.90
C GLU A 69 -0.76 12.17 -15.54
N ARG A 70 -0.51 13.31 -14.90
CA ARG A 70 0.50 14.27 -15.37
C ARG A 70 1.92 13.74 -15.26
N LEU A 71 2.27 13.08 -14.16
CA LEU A 71 3.57 12.44 -13.99
C LEU A 71 3.79 11.32 -15.01
N SER A 72 2.76 10.54 -15.34
CA SER A 72 2.82 9.52 -16.39
C SER A 72 3.03 10.15 -17.77
N THR A 73 2.36 11.27 -18.05
CA THR A 73 2.52 11.99 -19.32
C THR A 73 3.93 12.59 -19.49
N GLU A 74 4.47 13.21 -18.43
CA GLU A 74 5.75 13.93 -18.49
C GLU A 74 6.97 13.04 -18.21
N TYR A 75 6.81 12.04 -17.34
CA TYR A 75 7.87 11.16 -16.84
C TYR A 75 7.53 9.67 -16.96
N GLY A 76 6.86 9.25 -18.04
CA GLY A 76 6.31 7.89 -18.18
C GLY A 76 7.29 6.72 -17.99
N LYS A 77 8.61 6.93 -18.17
CA LYS A 77 9.64 5.89 -17.91
C LYS A 77 10.11 5.80 -16.45
N LYS A 78 9.64 6.71 -15.58
CA LYS A 78 10.06 6.78 -14.17
C LYS A 78 9.05 6.03 -13.30
N ALA A 79 9.55 5.30 -12.31
CA ALA A 79 8.71 4.54 -11.38
C ALA A 79 7.83 5.48 -10.55
N LYS A 80 6.57 5.10 -10.32
CA LYS A 80 5.57 5.84 -9.55
C LYS A 80 5.00 4.89 -8.52
N LEU A 81 5.47 5.02 -7.27
CA LEU A 81 4.96 4.21 -6.16
C LEU A 81 4.03 5.04 -5.30
N GLU A 82 2.91 4.45 -4.91
CA GLU A 82 1.93 5.10 -4.04
C GLU A 82 1.95 4.48 -2.65
N PHE A 83 1.78 5.32 -1.64
CA PHE A 83 1.35 4.94 -0.30
C PHE A 83 -0.03 5.54 -0.07
N ALA A 84 -1.04 4.72 -0.28
CA ALA A 84 -2.44 5.13 -0.29
C ALA A 84 -3.13 4.73 1.01
N VAL A 85 -3.61 5.71 1.76
CA VAL A 85 -4.44 5.47 2.94
C VAL A 85 -5.84 5.07 2.49
N TYR A 86 -6.19 3.82 2.76
CA TYR A 86 -7.44 3.19 2.37
C TYR A 86 -8.54 3.51 3.41
N PRO A 87 -9.78 3.82 2.97
CA PRO A 87 -10.86 4.20 3.87
C PRO A 87 -11.31 3.03 4.77
N ALA A 88 -11.40 3.32 6.07
CA ALA A 88 -11.81 2.37 7.09
C ALA A 88 -13.28 2.59 7.49
N PRO A 89 -14.14 1.55 7.52
CA PRO A 89 -15.54 1.67 7.93
C PRO A 89 -15.76 2.35 9.29
N ARG A 90 -14.87 2.10 10.26
CA ARG A 90 -15.05 2.54 11.66
C ARG A 90 -14.39 3.88 11.99
N VAL A 91 -13.45 4.31 11.15
CA VAL A 91 -12.64 5.53 11.35
C VAL A 91 -12.91 6.56 10.22
N SER A 92 -13.91 6.28 9.38
CA SER A 92 -14.30 7.14 8.26
C SER A 92 -14.72 8.53 8.75
N THR A 93 -14.16 9.55 8.12
CA THR A 93 -14.42 10.97 8.44
C THR A 93 -15.42 11.60 7.48
N ALA A 94 -15.61 11.00 6.29
CA ALA A 94 -16.55 11.46 5.29
C ALA A 94 -17.42 10.32 4.75
N VAL A 95 -18.72 10.59 4.62
CA VAL A 95 -19.72 9.59 4.15
C VAL A 95 -19.46 9.15 2.71
N VAL A 96 -18.85 10.03 1.89
CA VAL A 96 -18.58 9.80 0.47
C VAL A 96 -17.21 9.18 0.19
N GLU A 97 -16.48 8.75 1.22
CA GLU A 97 -15.18 8.06 1.07
C GLU A 97 -15.23 6.88 0.08
N PRO A 98 -16.29 6.04 0.04
CA PRO A 98 -16.34 4.95 -0.93
C PRO A 98 -16.35 5.42 -2.40
N TYR A 99 -17.07 6.51 -2.71
CA TYR A 99 -17.05 7.08 -4.07
C TYR A 99 -15.66 7.57 -4.44
N ASN A 100 -15.03 8.33 -3.56
CA ASN A 100 -13.69 8.86 -3.80
C ASN A 100 -12.67 7.73 -4.01
N ALA A 101 -12.78 6.65 -3.26
CA ALA A 101 -11.86 5.53 -3.36
C ALA A 101 -12.04 4.74 -4.66
N VAL A 102 -13.28 4.48 -5.11
CA VAL A 102 -13.55 3.82 -6.39
C VAL A 102 -13.03 4.68 -7.55
N LEU A 103 -13.37 5.98 -7.57
CA LEU A 103 -12.90 6.91 -8.60
C LEU A 103 -11.37 7.06 -8.59
N SER A 104 -10.76 7.17 -7.41
CA SER A 104 -9.30 7.23 -7.28
C SER A 104 -8.64 5.98 -7.82
N THR A 105 -9.17 4.80 -7.49
CA THR A 105 -8.59 3.53 -7.93
C THR A 105 -8.66 3.43 -9.44
N HIS A 106 -9.83 3.70 -10.03
CA HIS A 106 -10.02 3.71 -11.48
C HIS A 106 -9.04 4.66 -12.22
N SER A 107 -8.86 5.90 -11.75
CA SER A 107 -7.94 6.84 -12.41
C SER A 107 -6.46 6.52 -12.18
N THR A 108 -6.10 5.84 -11.09
CA THR A 108 -4.70 5.56 -10.72
C THR A 108 -4.20 4.21 -11.21
N ILE A 109 -5.09 3.25 -11.50
CA ILE A 109 -4.71 1.88 -11.88
C ILE A 109 -3.80 1.82 -13.12
N GLU A 110 -3.95 2.73 -14.07
CA GLU A 110 -3.12 2.79 -15.28
C GLU A 110 -1.86 3.65 -15.10
N ASN A 111 -1.83 4.49 -14.06
CA ASN A 111 -0.83 5.52 -13.85
C ASN A 111 0.17 5.21 -12.72
N ALA A 112 -0.16 4.30 -11.82
CA ALA A 112 0.72 3.86 -10.75
C ALA A 112 1.43 2.55 -11.14
N ASP A 113 2.71 2.42 -10.79
CA ASP A 113 3.48 1.21 -11.04
C ASP A 113 3.32 0.17 -9.91
N CYS A 114 3.08 0.64 -8.67
CA CYS A 114 2.81 -0.19 -7.50
C CYS A 114 2.26 0.66 -6.35
N THR A 115 1.17 0.19 -5.75
CA THR A 115 0.38 0.95 -4.77
C THR A 115 0.25 0.19 -3.47
N PHE A 116 0.91 0.72 -2.44
CA PHE A 116 0.87 0.15 -1.10
C PHE A 116 -0.35 0.69 -0.34
N LEU A 117 -1.34 -0.16 -0.14
CA LEU A 117 -2.53 0.19 0.64
C LEU A 117 -2.23 0.14 2.15
N VAL A 118 -2.75 1.14 2.86
CA VAL A 118 -2.69 1.24 4.32
C VAL A 118 -4.09 1.53 4.85
N ASP A 119 -4.71 0.52 5.46
CA ASP A 119 -6.02 0.63 6.10
C ASP A 119 -5.88 1.24 7.50
N ASN A 120 -6.57 2.35 7.72
CA ASN A 120 -6.59 3.01 9.02
C ASN A 120 -7.11 2.09 10.14
N GLU A 121 -8.04 1.18 9.86
CA GLU A 121 -8.58 0.24 10.86
C GLU A 121 -7.51 -0.77 11.29
N ALA A 122 -6.78 -1.33 10.34
CA ALA A 122 -5.70 -2.27 10.61
C ALA A 122 -4.59 -1.62 11.45
N VAL A 123 -4.13 -0.43 11.05
CA VAL A 123 -3.11 0.32 11.80
C VAL A 123 -3.60 0.69 13.21
N TYR A 124 -4.86 1.10 13.34
CA TYR A 124 -5.49 1.41 14.62
C TYR A 124 -5.49 0.20 15.55
N ASP A 125 -5.90 -0.97 15.05
CA ASP A 125 -5.96 -2.20 15.83
C ASP A 125 -4.57 -2.71 16.23
N ILE A 126 -3.57 -2.58 15.35
CA ILE A 126 -2.16 -2.87 15.67
C ILE A 126 -1.69 -1.95 16.81
N CYS A 127 -1.93 -0.65 16.73
CA CYS A 127 -1.54 0.31 17.78
C CYS A 127 -2.22 -0.03 19.11
N ARG A 128 -3.51 -0.36 19.07
CA ARG A 128 -4.27 -0.68 20.27
C ARG A 128 -3.80 -1.95 20.95
N ARG A 129 -3.56 -3.00 20.17
CA ARG A 129 -3.23 -4.34 20.67
C ARG A 129 -1.77 -4.47 21.07
N ASN A 130 -0.86 -4.00 20.20
CA ASN A 130 0.56 -4.27 20.32
C ASN A 130 1.32 -3.16 21.06
N LEU A 131 0.85 -1.91 20.98
CA LEU A 131 1.45 -0.77 21.69
C LEU A 131 0.74 -0.45 23.01
N ASP A 132 -0.33 -1.17 23.34
CA ASP A 132 -1.19 -0.96 24.53
C ASP A 132 -1.79 0.45 24.61
N ILE A 133 -2.17 1.02 23.47
CA ILE A 133 -2.76 2.37 23.40
C ILE A 133 -4.29 2.21 23.33
N PRO A 134 -5.06 2.54 24.37
CA PRO A 134 -6.51 2.26 24.38
C PRO A 134 -7.29 3.04 23.32
N ARG A 135 -6.82 4.24 22.96
CA ARG A 135 -7.40 5.13 21.94
C ARG A 135 -6.29 5.74 21.09
N PRO A 136 -5.80 5.03 20.06
CA PRO A 136 -4.83 5.57 19.12
C PRO A 136 -5.35 6.85 18.45
N SER A 137 -4.44 7.81 18.25
CA SER A 137 -4.67 9.05 17.50
C SER A 137 -3.89 9.02 16.19
N TYR A 138 -4.17 9.93 15.25
CA TYR A 138 -3.42 10.00 13.99
C TYR A 138 -1.90 10.12 14.17
N GLU A 139 -1.43 10.74 15.26
CA GLU A 139 -0.01 10.78 15.57
C GLU A 139 0.58 9.37 15.77
N HIS A 140 -0.12 8.51 16.52
CA HIS A 140 0.30 7.12 16.76
C HIS A 140 0.29 6.31 15.46
N LEU A 141 -0.79 6.41 14.68
CA LEU A 141 -0.94 5.73 13.38
C LEU A 141 0.20 6.16 12.43
N ASN A 142 0.41 7.47 12.29
CA ASN A 142 1.43 8.02 11.39
C ASN A 142 2.85 7.67 11.84
N ARG A 143 3.13 7.57 13.14
CA ARG A 143 4.43 7.09 13.63
C ARG A 143 4.69 5.65 13.20
N LEU A 144 3.70 4.77 13.27
CA LEU A 144 3.82 3.39 12.81
C LEU A 144 3.98 3.31 11.29
N ILE A 145 3.15 4.03 10.53
CA ILE A 145 3.25 4.11 9.07
C ILE A 145 4.63 4.64 8.66
N ALA A 146 5.14 5.68 9.32
CA ALA A 146 6.46 6.24 9.04
C ALA A 146 7.59 5.22 9.28
N GLN A 147 7.47 4.33 10.28
CA GLN A 147 8.45 3.25 10.48
C GLN A 147 8.43 2.25 9.32
N VAL A 148 7.24 1.87 8.86
CA VAL A 148 7.06 0.97 7.71
C VAL A 148 7.61 1.58 6.43
N VAL A 149 7.24 2.82 6.13
CA VAL A 149 7.75 3.56 4.96
C VAL A 149 9.28 3.72 5.04
N SER A 150 9.82 4.00 6.23
CA SER A 150 11.27 4.06 6.45
C SER A 150 11.96 2.74 6.17
N SER A 151 11.34 1.61 6.53
CA SER A 151 11.85 0.27 6.27
C SER A 151 11.83 -0.06 4.77
N ILE A 152 10.71 0.19 4.08
CA ILE A 152 10.57 -0.04 2.63
C ILE A 152 11.56 0.80 1.82
N THR A 153 11.71 2.08 2.18
CA THR A 153 12.63 3.01 1.50
C THR A 153 14.07 2.93 1.99
N SER A 154 14.41 2.01 2.91
CA SER A 154 15.74 1.94 3.49
C SER A 154 16.82 1.57 2.47
N SER A 155 16.51 0.64 1.56
CA SER A 155 17.40 0.22 0.47
C SER A 155 17.72 1.32 -0.54
N LEU A 156 16.87 2.35 -0.63
CA LEU A 156 17.08 3.51 -1.50
C LEU A 156 17.99 4.57 -0.86
N ARG A 157 18.08 4.56 0.48
CA ARG A 157 18.75 5.60 1.27
C ARG A 157 20.09 5.15 1.83
N PHE A 158 20.23 3.87 2.12
CA PHE A 158 21.43 3.29 2.71
C PHE A 158 21.89 2.09 1.90
N ASP A 159 23.19 1.87 1.93
CA ASP A 159 23.76 0.65 1.36
C ASP A 159 23.44 -0.56 2.26
N GLY A 160 23.27 -1.71 1.65
CA GLY A 160 22.82 -2.95 2.27
C GLY A 160 23.41 -4.16 1.54
N ALA A 161 23.33 -5.34 2.16
CA ALA A 161 23.84 -6.57 1.56
C ALA A 161 22.99 -7.03 0.36
N LEU A 162 21.69 -6.75 0.40
CA LEU A 162 20.78 -6.92 -0.72
C LEU A 162 19.90 -5.68 -0.80
N ASN A 163 20.26 -4.77 -1.72
CA ASN A 163 19.48 -3.58 -2.01
C ASN A 163 18.38 -3.92 -3.03
N VAL A 164 17.24 -3.26 -2.86
CA VAL A 164 16.10 -3.29 -3.79
C VAL A 164 15.88 -1.86 -4.25
N ASP A 165 15.90 -1.62 -5.56
CA ASP A 165 15.61 -0.31 -6.14
C ASP A 165 14.10 -0.10 -6.40
N LEU A 166 13.70 1.10 -6.84
CA LEU A 166 12.28 1.42 -7.09
C LEU A 166 11.69 0.57 -8.21
N THR A 167 12.46 0.31 -9.26
CA THR A 167 12.04 -0.50 -10.41
C THR A 167 11.91 -1.97 -10.02
N GLU A 168 12.75 -2.43 -9.10
CA GLU A 168 12.73 -3.76 -8.53
C GLU A 168 11.49 -4.01 -7.68
N PHE A 169 10.86 -2.99 -7.08
CA PHE A 169 9.56 -3.20 -6.44
C PHE A 169 8.50 -3.62 -7.47
N GLN A 170 8.44 -2.94 -8.61
CA GLN A 170 7.53 -3.30 -9.69
C GLN A 170 7.85 -4.69 -10.23
N THR A 171 9.09 -4.93 -10.66
CA THR A 171 9.44 -6.21 -11.31
C THR A 171 9.38 -7.43 -10.39
N ASN A 172 9.58 -7.25 -9.07
CA ASN A 172 9.53 -8.38 -8.12
C ASN A 172 8.15 -8.60 -7.51
N LEU A 173 7.30 -7.57 -7.40
CA LEU A 173 6.00 -7.67 -6.69
C LEU A 173 4.79 -7.62 -7.62
N VAL A 174 4.92 -7.11 -8.85
CA VAL A 174 3.80 -6.87 -9.75
C VAL A 174 3.90 -7.82 -10.96
N PRO A 175 3.26 -9.00 -10.90
CA PRO A 175 3.29 -9.96 -12.00
C PRO A 175 2.44 -9.49 -13.19
N PHE A 176 1.34 -8.79 -12.92
CA PHE A 176 0.42 -8.26 -13.92
C PHE A 176 0.21 -6.76 -13.68
N PRO A 177 0.21 -5.91 -14.72
CA PRO A 177 0.13 -4.46 -14.57
C PRO A 177 -1.06 -3.97 -13.74
N ARG A 178 -2.25 -4.59 -13.85
CA ARG A 178 -3.45 -4.23 -13.06
C ARG A 178 -3.40 -4.72 -11.61
N ILE A 179 -2.65 -5.79 -11.33
CA ILE A 179 -2.53 -6.41 -10.00
C ILE A 179 -1.26 -5.88 -9.30
N HIS A 180 -1.25 -4.58 -9.02
CA HIS A 180 -0.10 -3.87 -8.47
C HIS A 180 -0.32 -3.35 -7.04
N TYR A 181 -1.10 -4.08 -6.22
CA TYR A 181 -1.43 -3.69 -4.85
C TYR A 181 -0.84 -4.63 -3.79
N PRO A 182 0.48 -4.59 -3.50
CA PRO A 182 1.06 -5.42 -2.45
C PRO A 182 0.57 -5.02 -1.06
N LEU A 183 0.24 -6.01 -0.25
CA LEU A 183 0.00 -5.85 1.18
C LEU A 183 1.30 -5.58 1.92
N ILE A 184 1.23 -4.72 2.94
CA ILE A 184 2.34 -4.50 3.86
C ILE A 184 2.08 -5.21 5.19
N SER A 185 3.08 -5.91 5.71
CA SER A 185 3.15 -6.31 7.11
C SER A 185 4.48 -5.87 7.73
N PHE A 186 4.47 -5.60 9.04
CA PHE A 186 5.66 -5.13 9.75
C PHE A 186 5.80 -5.83 11.10
N ALA A 187 7.02 -6.26 11.38
CA ALA A 187 7.38 -6.85 12.66
C ALA A 187 8.79 -6.43 13.09
N PRO A 188 9.07 -6.30 14.40
CA PRO A 188 8.11 -6.36 15.48
C PRO A 188 7.35 -5.03 15.65
N VAL A 189 6.11 -5.09 16.11
CA VAL A 189 5.41 -3.92 16.68
C VAL A 189 5.20 -4.22 18.15
N VAL A 190 5.98 -3.58 19.02
CA VAL A 190 6.00 -3.88 20.46
C VAL A 190 6.11 -2.59 21.26
N SER A 191 5.32 -2.50 22.34
CA SER A 191 5.39 -1.40 23.30
C SER A 191 6.74 -1.37 24.03
N SER A 192 7.28 -0.18 24.25
CA SER A 192 8.46 0.07 25.10
C SER A 192 8.37 -0.57 26.49
N ASN A 193 7.17 -0.78 27.02
CA ASN A 193 6.94 -1.41 28.32
C ASN A 193 7.08 -2.94 28.30
N ARG A 194 7.00 -3.59 27.13
CA ARG A 194 7.01 -5.06 26.97
C ARG A 194 8.30 -5.61 26.35
N SER A 195 9.16 -4.73 25.83
CA SER A 195 10.31 -5.14 25.01
C SER A 195 11.35 -6.00 25.72
N SER A 196 11.44 -5.94 27.06
CA SER A 196 12.40 -6.75 27.85
C SER A 196 12.05 -8.22 27.92
N HIS A 197 10.81 -8.59 27.61
CA HIS A 197 10.30 -9.96 27.74
C HIS A 197 10.19 -10.71 26.41
N GLU A 198 10.46 -10.05 25.29
CA GLU A 198 10.33 -10.63 23.96
C GLU A 198 11.68 -11.01 23.34
N SER A 199 11.68 -12.14 22.62
CA SER A 199 12.82 -12.55 21.80
C SER A 199 12.60 -12.08 20.37
N PHE A 200 13.55 -11.32 19.84
CA PHE A 200 13.50 -10.80 18.47
C PHE A 200 14.37 -11.64 17.53
N LYS A 201 14.20 -12.98 17.51
CA LYS A 201 14.92 -13.82 16.55
C LYS A 201 14.38 -13.56 15.15
N VAL A 202 15.27 -13.67 14.15
CA VAL A 202 14.89 -13.46 12.74
C VAL A 202 13.69 -14.32 12.35
N GLN A 203 13.70 -15.61 12.70
CA GLN A 203 12.61 -16.53 12.40
C GLN A 203 11.27 -16.11 13.02
N ASP A 204 11.25 -15.69 14.29
CA ASP A 204 10.04 -15.28 14.98
C ASP A 204 9.45 -14.01 14.33
N LEU A 205 10.31 -13.05 13.99
CA LEU A 205 9.91 -11.84 13.27
C LEU A 205 9.36 -12.13 11.88
N THR A 206 10.01 -13.03 11.13
CA THR A 206 9.51 -13.47 9.83
C THR A 206 8.12 -14.07 9.98
N PHE A 207 7.90 -14.92 10.99
CA PHE A 207 6.61 -15.56 11.22
C PHE A 207 5.53 -14.54 11.57
N GLN A 208 5.86 -13.54 12.40
CA GLN A 208 4.94 -12.46 12.74
C GLN A 208 4.44 -11.69 11.51
N CYS A 209 5.23 -11.57 10.43
CA CYS A 209 4.75 -10.91 9.20
C CYS A 209 3.66 -11.68 8.46
N PHE A 210 3.57 -13.00 8.65
CA PHE A 210 2.51 -13.83 8.05
C PHE A 210 1.28 -13.95 8.94
N GLU A 211 1.29 -13.35 10.12
CA GLU A 211 0.11 -13.28 11.00
C GLU A 211 -0.82 -12.14 10.51
N PRO A 212 -2.12 -12.41 10.24
CA PRO A 212 -3.07 -11.41 9.76
C PRO A 212 -3.13 -10.16 10.64
N ASN A 213 -2.90 -10.33 11.95
CA ASN A 213 -2.95 -9.26 12.95
C ASN A 213 -1.87 -8.18 12.80
N ASN A 214 -0.80 -8.45 12.03
CA ASN A 214 0.30 -7.52 11.78
C ASN A 214 0.28 -6.96 10.34
N GLN A 215 -0.81 -7.18 9.60
CA GLN A 215 -0.99 -6.63 8.26
C GLN A 215 -1.59 -5.23 8.33
N MET A 216 -1.18 -4.37 7.41
CA MET A 216 -1.64 -2.98 7.32
C MET A 216 -2.95 -2.85 6.53
N VAL A 217 -3.54 -3.95 6.07
CA VAL A 217 -4.86 -3.98 5.42
C VAL A 217 -5.65 -5.14 6.03
N VAL A 218 -6.92 -4.91 6.34
CA VAL A 218 -7.79 -5.97 6.87
C VAL A 218 -8.17 -6.93 5.73
N CYS A 219 -7.52 -8.09 5.69
CA CYS A 219 -7.87 -9.22 4.82
C CYS A 219 -7.30 -10.50 5.43
N ASP A 220 -7.81 -11.66 5.02
CA ASP A 220 -7.25 -12.94 5.44
C ASP A 220 -6.43 -13.59 4.32
N PRO A 221 -5.09 -13.57 4.37
CA PRO A 221 -4.24 -14.17 3.34
C PRO A 221 -4.44 -15.67 3.16
N ARG A 222 -5.03 -16.35 4.15
CA ARG A 222 -5.34 -17.78 4.07
C ARG A 222 -6.46 -18.09 3.07
N ASN A 223 -7.29 -17.09 2.76
CA ASN A 223 -8.34 -17.17 1.75
C ASN A 223 -7.83 -16.84 0.34
N GLY A 224 -6.54 -16.53 0.19
CA GLY A 224 -5.93 -16.18 -1.09
C GLY A 224 -4.69 -17.00 -1.40
N LYS A 225 -4.05 -16.63 -2.52
CA LYS A 225 -2.74 -17.13 -2.94
C LYS A 225 -1.75 -15.99 -2.96
N TYR A 226 -0.53 -16.25 -2.55
CA TYR A 226 0.59 -15.33 -2.71
C TYR A 226 1.12 -15.44 -4.15
N MET A 227 1.31 -14.31 -4.81
CA MET A 227 1.96 -14.23 -6.12
C MET A 227 3.44 -13.89 -5.98
N ALA A 228 3.74 -12.97 -5.06
CA ALA A 228 5.09 -12.52 -4.77
C ALA A 228 5.20 -12.05 -3.31
N VAL A 229 6.35 -12.28 -2.70
CA VAL A 229 6.67 -11.88 -1.33
C VAL A 229 8.08 -11.31 -1.29
N ALA A 230 8.25 -10.09 -0.80
CA ALA A 230 9.53 -9.50 -0.47
C ALA A 230 9.65 -9.28 1.04
N LEU A 231 10.73 -9.78 1.64
CA LEU A 231 11.05 -9.59 3.05
C LEU A 231 12.25 -8.65 3.17
N LEU A 232 11.99 -7.44 3.65
CA LEU A 232 12.98 -6.37 3.83
C LEU A 232 13.42 -6.35 5.29
N TYR A 233 14.51 -7.04 5.59
CA TYR A 233 15.13 -7.09 6.90
C TYR A 233 15.99 -5.87 7.16
N ARG A 234 16.00 -5.42 8.41
CA ARG A 234 16.77 -4.28 8.85
C ARG A 234 17.42 -4.53 10.21
N GLY A 235 18.68 -4.10 10.40
CA GLY A 235 19.44 -4.19 11.64
C GLY A 235 20.36 -5.40 11.73
N ASP A 236 20.55 -5.93 12.95
CA ASP A 236 21.41 -7.09 13.20
C ASP A 236 20.75 -8.38 12.68
N VAL A 237 21.00 -8.70 11.41
CA VAL A 237 20.35 -9.82 10.71
C VAL A 237 21.39 -10.59 9.90
N VAL A 238 21.44 -11.91 10.11
CA VAL A 238 22.35 -12.80 9.40
C VAL A 238 21.61 -13.41 8.20
N PRO A 239 22.13 -13.31 6.96
CA PRO A 239 21.45 -13.80 5.76
C PRO A 239 21.05 -15.28 5.82
N ARG A 240 21.88 -16.13 6.44
CA ARG A 240 21.59 -17.56 6.62
C ARG A 240 20.28 -17.79 7.40
N ASP A 241 20.07 -17.00 8.46
CA ASP A 241 18.91 -17.16 9.32
C ASP A 241 17.64 -16.69 8.61
N CYS A 242 17.73 -15.70 7.72
CA CYS A 242 16.63 -15.29 6.83
C CYS A 242 16.23 -16.42 5.88
N THR A 243 17.20 -17.07 5.23
CA THR A 243 16.94 -18.18 4.30
C THR A 243 16.29 -19.37 5.03
N GLN A 244 16.74 -19.67 6.26
CA GLN A 244 16.13 -20.71 7.09
C GLN A 244 14.69 -20.35 7.50
N ALA A 245 14.44 -19.09 7.87
CA ALA A 245 13.09 -18.63 8.20
C ALA A 245 12.13 -18.71 7.00
N VAL A 246 12.59 -18.35 5.80
CA VAL A 246 11.80 -18.51 4.56
C VAL A 246 11.51 -19.97 4.26
N ALA A 247 12.51 -20.85 4.37
CA ALA A 247 12.30 -22.29 4.17
C ALA A 247 11.24 -22.84 5.15
N ALA A 248 11.26 -22.38 6.40
CA ALA A 248 10.28 -22.77 7.39
C ALA A 248 8.86 -22.23 7.10
N ILE A 249 8.72 -21.02 6.54
CA ILE A 249 7.42 -20.50 6.07
C ILE A 249 6.89 -21.33 4.90
N LYS A 250 7.72 -21.60 3.90
CA LYS A 250 7.32 -22.39 2.72
C LYS A 250 6.86 -23.80 3.08
N ALA A 251 7.34 -24.36 4.19
CA ALA A 251 6.94 -25.68 4.68
C ALA A 251 5.60 -25.68 5.44
N LYS A 252 5.03 -24.51 5.80
CA LYS A 252 3.74 -24.45 6.49
C LYS A 252 2.60 -24.68 5.51
N ALA A 253 1.66 -25.57 5.87
CA ALA A 253 0.46 -25.83 5.07
C ALA A 253 -0.45 -24.60 4.89
N SER A 254 -0.37 -23.61 5.78
CA SER A 254 -1.11 -22.36 5.68
C SER A 254 -0.53 -21.37 4.67
N PHE A 255 0.67 -21.64 4.12
CA PHE A 255 1.29 -20.79 3.12
C PHE A 255 0.95 -21.31 1.72
N ASN A 256 0.16 -20.53 0.98
CA ASN A 256 -0.31 -20.91 -0.35
C ASN A 256 0.29 -19.96 -1.40
N LEU A 257 1.17 -20.47 -2.26
CA LEU A 257 1.83 -19.71 -3.33
C LEU A 257 1.29 -20.18 -4.67
N VAL A 258 1.12 -19.27 -5.62
CA VAL A 258 0.74 -19.61 -7.00
C VAL A 258 1.76 -20.57 -7.64
N GLU A 259 1.27 -21.52 -8.44
CA GLU A 259 2.10 -22.60 -9.00
C GLU A 259 3.13 -22.09 -10.01
N TRP A 260 2.75 -21.07 -10.80
CA TRP A 260 3.60 -20.46 -11.81
C TRP A 260 4.75 -19.61 -11.25
N CYS A 261 4.79 -19.35 -9.92
CA CYS A 261 5.85 -18.57 -9.25
C CYS A 261 6.51 -19.34 -8.07
N PRO A 262 7.22 -20.46 -8.30
CA PRO A 262 7.78 -21.27 -7.22
C PRO A 262 8.91 -20.55 -6.42
N THR A 263 9.53 -19.54 -7.02
CA THR A 263 10.59 -18.71 -6.42
C THR A 263 10.09 -17.37 -5.88
N GLY A 264 8.82 -17.27 -5.49
CA GLY A 264 8.15 -16.01 -5.09
C GLY A 264 8.67 -15.30 -3.83
N PHE A 265 9.89 -15.56 -3.35
CA PHE A 265 10.50 -14.83 -2.22
C PHE A 265 11.70 -14.00 -2.66
N LYS A 266 11.66 -12.69 -2.39
CA LYS A 266 12.79 -11.78 -2.48
C LYS A 266 13.23 -11.36 -1.08
N LEU A 267 14.54 -11.30 -0.84
CA LEU A 267 15.10 -10.85 0.42
C LEU A 267 15.78 -9.49 0.22
N GLY A 268 15.55 -8.54 1.11
CA GLY A 268 16.33 -7.32 1.25
C GLY A 268 16.98 -7.30 2.63
N ILE A 269 18.26 -6.90 2.74
CA ILE A 269 18.94 -6.84 4.04
C ILE A 269 19.72 -5.54 4.15
N ASN A 270 19.34 -4.73 5.15
CA ASN A 270 20.00 -3.49 5.50
C ASN A 270 20.55 -3.55 6.94
N TYR A 271 21.84 -3.34 7.14
CA TYR A 271 22.45 -3.46 8.48
C TYR A 271 22.22 -2.23 9.37
N GLN A 272 21.64 -1.15 8.85
CA GLN A 272 21.31 0.02 9.66
C GLN A 272 20.17 -0.30 10.61
N LYS A 273 20.40 -0.19 11.91
CA LYS A 273 19.39 -0.44 12.94
C LYS A 273 18.12 0.41 12.72
N PRO A 274 16.91 -0.12 12.99
CA PRO A 274 15.69 0.68 13.01
C PRO A 274 15.77 1.81 14.03
N VAL A 275 15.29 3.00 13.66
CA VAL A 275 15.31 4.19 14.52
C VAL A 275 13.89 4.62 14.81
N ARG A 276 13.53 4.63 16.10
CA ARG A 276 12.24 5.16 16.56
C ARG A 276 12.29 6.68 16.71
N VAL A 277 11.14 7.32 16.57
CA VAL A 277 10.98 8.72 16.96
C VAL A 277 11.11 8.82 18.49
N PRO A 278 11.84 9.83 19.03
CA PRO A 278 11.88 10.07 20.47
C PRO A 278 10.46 10.20 21.05
N ASN A 279 10.24 9.69 22.26
CA ASN A 279 8.94 9.66 22.93
C ASN A 279 7.83 8.87 22.17
N SER A 280 8.21 7.99 21.23
CA SER A 280 7.28 7.02 20.66
C SER A 280 7.09 5.81 21.58
N GLU A 281 5.90 5.26 21.52
CA GLU A 281 5.41 4.08 22.25
C GLU A 281 6.12 2.81 21.77
N LEU A 282 6.62 2.82 20.53
CA LEU A 282 7.42 1.75 19.94
C LEU A 282 8.72 1.55 20.72
N ALA A 283 9.00 0.29 21.04
CA ALA A 283 10.24 -0.13 21.65
C ALA A 283 11.44 0.09 20.73
N PRO A 284 12.63 0.40 21.27
CA PRO A 284 13.86 0.30 20.51
C PRO A 284 14.16 -1.18 20.22
N VAL A 285 14.38 -1.51 18.96
CA VAL A 285 14.68 -2.88 18.52
C VAL A 285 15.96 -2.91 17.69
N ASP A 286 16.76 -3.97 17.85
CA ASP A 286 18.00 -4.16 17.10
C ASP A 286 17.77 -4.64 15.67
N ARG A 287 16.58 -5.18 15.40
CA ARG A 287 16.20 -5.68 14.08
C ARG A 287 14.70 -5.60 13.86
N SER A 288 14.31 -5.48 12.59
CA SER A 288 12.92 -5.49 12.12
C SER A 288 12.83 -6.12 10.74
N VAL A 289 11.62 -6.41 10.30
CA VAL A 289 11.30 -6.90 8.96
C VAL A 289 10.02 -6.24 8.47
N SER A 290 10.04 -5.76 7.24
CA SER A 290 8.85 -5.39 6.49
C SER A 290 8.60 -6.42 5.42
N MET A 291 7.42 -7.02 5.43
CA MET A 291 6.97 -7.88 4.34
C MET A 291 6.11 -7.07 3.39
N LEU A 292 6.42 -7.17 2.10
CA LEU A 292 5.57 -6.74 1.01
C LEU A 292 5.09 -8.00 0.30
N SER A 293 3.79 -8.24 0.25
CA SER A 293 3.26 -9.46 -0.36
C SER A 293 2.11 -9.13 -1.28
N ASN A 294 2.27 -9.44 -2.57
CA ASN A 294 1.16 -9.40 -3.51
C ASN A 294 0.38 -10.70 -3.38
N THR A 295 -0.87 -10.60 -2.94
CA THR A 295 -1.75 -11.74 -2.68
C THR A 295 -3.15 -11.44 -3.15
N THR A 296 -3.83 -12.46 -3.66
CA THR A 296 -5.22 -12.34 -4.13
C THR A 296 -6.20 -12.02 -3.00
N ALA A 297 -5.83 -12.24 -1.73
CA ALA A 297 -6.69 -11.94 -0.58
C ALA A 297 -7.05 -10.45 -0.45
N ILE A 298 -6.31 -9.55 -1.13
CA ILE A 298 -6.66 -8.12 -1.15
C ILE A 298 -8.00 -7.85 -1.87
N SER A 299 -8.50 -8.79 -2.67
CA SER A 299 -9.84 -8.70 -3.29
C SER A 299 -10.95 -8.51 -2.26
N GLU A 300 -10.80 -9.04 -1.03
CA GLU A 300 -11.74 -8.81 0.07
C GLU A 300 -11.87 -7.31 0.42
N ALA A 301 -10.81 -6.53 0.25
CA ALA A 301 -10.87 -5.08 0.50
C ALA A 301 -11.69 -4.37 -0.58
N TRP A 302 -11.46 -4.70 -1.85
CA TRP A 302 -12.21 -4.18 -2.99
C TRP A 302 -13.70 -4.50 -2.86
N SER A 303 -14.03 -5.76 -2.54
CA SER A 303 -15.44 -6.18 -2.42
C SER A 303 -16.20 -5.43 -1.33
N ARG A 304 -15.55 -5.11 -0.21
CA ARG A 304 -16.16 -4.28 0.85
C ARG A 304 -16.38 -2.83 0.40
N LEU A 305 -15.48 -2.29 -0.43
CA LEU A 305 -15.61 -0.95 -0.98
C LEU A 305 -16.74 -0.89 -2.00
N ASP A 306 -16.77 -1.84 -2.92
CA ASP A 306 -17.80 -1.99 -3.94
C ASP A 306 -19.19 -2.15 -3.34
N HIS A 307 -19.33 -2.99 -2.32
CA HIS A 307 -20.60 -3.13 -1.61
C HIS A 307 -21.12 -1.79 -1.06
N LYS A 308 -20.24 -0.98 -0.47
CA LYS A 308 -20.64 0.35 0.05
C LYS A 308 -20.95 1.34 -1.06
N PHE A 309 -20.15 1.31 -2.14
CA PHE A 309 -20.40 2.10 -3.33
C PHE A 309 -21.80 1.80 -3.88
N ASP A 310 -22.12 0.52 -4.09
CA ASP A 310 -23.38 0.06 -4.68
C ASP A 310 -24.59 0.45 -3.81
N LEU A 311 -24.46 0.33 -2.48
CA LEU A 311 -25.50 0.76 -1.55
C LEU A 311 -25.83 2.26 -1.70
N MET A 312 -24.82 3.11 -1.82
CA MET A 312 -25.02 4.56 -1.99
C MET A 312 -25.50 4.92 -3.40
N TYR A 313 -24.88 4.33 -4.42
CA TYR A 313 -25.13 4.64 -5.82
C TYR A 313 -26.52 4.19 -6.27
N SER A 314 -27.03 3.07 -5.75
CA SER A 314 -28.40 2.58 -6.01
C SER A 314 -29.49 3.58 -5.60
N LYS A 315 -29.18 4.50 -4.66
CA LYS A 315 -30.06 5.59 -4.23
C LYS A 315 -29.66 6.94 -4.82
N ARG A 316 -28.64 6.98 -5.67
CA ARG A 316 -27.98 8.20 -6.16
C ARG A 316 -27.64 9.18 -5.03
N ALA A 317 -27.32 8.65 -3.85
CA ALA A 317 -26.98 9.46 -2.68
C ALA A 317 -25.70 10.23 -2.99
N PHE A 318 -25.66 11.52 -2.69
CA PHE A 318 -24.51 12.43 -2.89
C PHE A 318 -23.96 12.60 -4.32
N VAL A 319 -24.49 11.90 -5.33
CA VAL A 319 -24.02 11.98 -6.74
C VAL A 319 -24.05 13.42 -7.28
N HIS A 320 -25.08 14.19 -6.92
CA HIS A 320 -25.23 15.59 -7.34
C HIS A 320 -24.06 16.51 -6.91
N TRP A 321 -23.29 16.16 -5.87
CA TRP A 321 -22.11 16.92 -5.46
C TRP A 321 -20.99 16.78 -6.49
N TYR A 322 -20.86 15.62 -7.12
CA TYR A 322 -19.84 15.33 -8.12
C TYR A 322 -20.23 15.90 -9.48
N VAL A 323 -21.47 15.65 -9.90
CA VAL A 323 -22.01 16.20 -11.16
C VAL A 323 -22.06 17.73 -11.13
N GLY A 324 -22.40 18.32 -9.98
CA GLY A 324 -22.40 19.78 -9.79
C GLY A 324 -21.03 20.43 -9.94
N GLU A 325 -19.94 19.68 -9.72
CA GLU A 325 -18.56 20.14 -9.89
C GLU A 325 -18.02 19.89 -11.32
N GLY A 326 -18.82 19.28 -12.21
CA GLY A 326 -18.50 19.10 -13.62
C GLY A 326 -18.06 17.70 -14.03
N MET A 327 -18.20 16.70 -13.14
CA MET A 327 -17.98 15.29 -13.45
C MET A 327 -19.18 14.70 -14.20
N GLU A 328 -18.99 13.84 -15.20
CA GLU A 328 -20.11 13.15 -15.84
C GLU A 328 -20.62 12.01 -14.94
N GLU A 329 -21.94 11.84 -14.84
CA GLU A 329 -22.51 10.77 -14.00
C GLU A 329 -22.10 9.37 -14.48
N GLY A 330 -21.80 9.22 -15.78
CA GLY A 330 -21.34 7.96 -16.37
C GLY A 330 -19.99 7.47 -15.84
N GLU A 331 -19.12 8.39 -15.40
CA GLU A 331 -17.80 8.06 -14.83
C GLU A 331 -17.92 7.19 -13.56
N PHE A 332 -19.02 7.30 -12.81
CA PHE A 332 -19.27 6.43 -11.66
C PHE A 332 -19.45 4.97 -12.08
N SER A 333 -20.22 4.73 -13.14
CA SER A 333 -20.47 3.38 -13.65
C SER A 333 -19.20 2.78 -14.25
N GLU A 334 -18.46 3.57 -15.02
CA GLU A 334 -17.18 3.16 -15.60
C GLU A 334 -16.16 2.76 -14.51
N ALA A 335 -15.98 3.61 -13.50
CA ALA A 335 -15.05 3.32 -12.41
C ALA A 335 -15.45 2.07 -11.61
N ARG A 336 -16.76 1.83 -11.45
CA ARG A 336 -17.29 0.65 -10.77
C ARG A 336 -17.11 -0.63 -11.61
N GLU A 337 -17.29 -0.55 -12.92
CA GLU A 337 -17.06 -1.66 -13.86
C GLU A 337 -15.57 -2.03 -13.93
N ASP A 338 -14.68 -1.05 -13.93
CA ASP A 338 -13.24 -1.27 -13.93
C ASP A 338 -12.76 -1.95 -12.63
N LEU A 339 -13.34 -1.56 -11.48
CA LEU A 339 -13.04 -2.22 -10.21
C LEU A 339 -13.62 -3.65 -10.16
N ALA A 340 -14.81 -3.89 -10.73
CA ALA A 340 -15.35 -5.24 -10.89
C ALA A 340 -14.45 -6.12 -11.76
N ALA A 341 -13.90 -5.56 -12.84
CA ALA A 341 -12.93 -6.26 -13.69
C ALA A 341 -11.65 -6.58 -12.92
N LEU A 342 -11.16 -5.67 -12.07
CA LEU A 342 -10.01 -5.93 -11.20
C LEU A 342 -10.29 -7.05 -10.18
N GLU A 343 -11.48 -7.11 -9.59
CA GLU A 343 -11.86 -8.23 -8.71
C GLU A 343 -11.81 -9.56 -9.45
N LYS A 344 -12.35 -9.59 -10.67
CA LYS A 344 -12.30 -10.77 -11.54
C LYS A 344 -10.86 -11.15 -11.91
N ASP A 345 -9.98 -10.19 -12.18
CA ASP A 345 -8.56 -10.45 -12.43
C ASP A 345 -7.92 -11.19 -11.22
N TYR A 346 -8.25 -10.80 -9.98
CA TYR A 346 -7.79 -11.51 -8.77
C TYR A 346 -8.38 -12.90 -8.62
N GLU A 347 -9.67 -13.09 -8.95
CA GLU A 347 -10.33 -14.41 -8.92
C GLU A 347 -9.70 -15.37 -9.94
N GLU A 348 -9.45 -14.90 -11.16
CA GLU A 348 -8.79 -15.70 -12.21
C GLU A 348 -7.41 -16.16 -11.74
N VAL A 349 -6.58 -15.27 -11.15
CA VAL A 349 -5.28 -15.66 -10.59
C VAL A 349 -5.40 -16.61 -9.39
N ALA A 350 -6.44 -16.46 -8.57
CA ALA A 350 -6.68 -17.38 -7.45
C ALA A 350 -7.05 -18.80 -7.93
N ASN A 351 -7.77 -18.89 -9.04
CA ASN A 351 -8.28 -20.14 -9.61
C ASN A 351 -7.31 -20.84 -10.58
N ASP A 352 -6.27 -20.17 -11.07
CA ASP A 352 -5.28 -20.67 -12.04
C ASP A 352 -4.37 -21.83 -11.54
N GLY A 353 -4.84 -22.57 -10.52
CA GLY A 353 -4.26 -23.83 -10.05
C GLY A 353 -5.30 -24.89 -9.65
N GLU A 354 -6.60 -24.67 -9.90
CA GLU A 354 -7.56 -25.77 -9.93
C GLU A 354 -7.63 -26.30 -11.37
N PRO A 355 -7.36 -27.60 -11.62
CA PRO A 355 -7.71 -28.16 -12.91
C PRO A 355 -9.21 -27.94 -13.09
N LEU A 356 -9.60 -27.22 -14.14
CA LEU A 356 -10.98 -27.19 -14.60
C LEU A 356 -11.44 -28.65 -14.63
N GLU A 357 -12.40 -29.02 -13.76
CA GLU A 357 -13.12 -30.27 -13.92
C GLU A 357 -13.71 -30.18 -15.33
N GLU A 358 -13.09 -30.88 -16.29
CA GLU A 358 -13.63 -31.05 -17.62
C GLU A 358 -15.04 -31.61 -17.40
N GLU A 359 -16.08 -30.81 -17.66
CA GLU A 359 -17.44 -31.30 -17.74
C GLU A 359 -17.42 -32.49 -18.71
N GLU A 360 -17.56 -33.70 -18.16
CA GLU A 360 -17.63 -34.91 -18.97
C GLU A 360 -18.77 -34.70 -19.99
N PRO A 361 -18.51 -34.79 -21.30
CA PRO A 361 -19.57 -34.69 -22.28
C PRO A 361 -20.52 -35.86 -22.05
N GLU A 362 -21.76 -35.56 -21.62
CA GLU A 362 -22.85 -36.53 -21.60
C GLU A 362 -22.97 -37.15 -23.00
N TYR A 363 -22.69 -38.46 -23.10
CA TYR A 363 -22.77 -39.26 -24.32
C TYR A 363 -24.20 -39.75 -24.61
#